data_AF-A0A640UMP1-F1
#
_entry.id   AF-A0A640UMP1-F1
#
_cell.length_a   1.000
_cell.length_b   1.000
_cell.length_c   1.000
_cell.angle_alpha   90.00
_cell.angle_beta   90.00
_cell.angle_gamma   90.00
#
_symmetry.space_group_name_H-M   'P 1'
#
loop_
_entity.id
_entity.type
_entity.pdbx_description
1 polymer ?
#
loop_
_entity_poly.entity_id
_entity_poly.type
_entity_poly.pdbx_seq_one_letter_code
_entity_poly.pdbx_strand_id
1 'polypeptide(L)'
;MAELRDGERGYAADPDAIKKAGGVALEIRRALLTAAEPTCCRSGPVRGNLTEAHTQIQDALRMDDKADERIAWDLKDDGGTRRDAFNDVVHRGRRKSPKEILREYQVTDDPRGVTDYFGEQITQGEENLLSDLSLVEKSDFKDIKERAWEECQARFPEDDNDGHMDAFRHAYWNALMTQRFGPEWAEQYGTAHERLPGNPKDREAMDLYNNEVGRRIAMNNPTDTPAQLAAKIQSAVQLGTTVVMDREGNLVASDKVEIGEHGHTNRVKGGTHEGRDPGDPGPGS
;
A
#
# COMPACT_ATOMS: atom_id res chain seq x y z
N MET A 1 -0.33 -51.30 -49.06
CA MET A 1 -0.56 -52.14 -47.88
C MET A 1 -0.10 -51.31 -46.69
N ALA A 2 -0.98 -50.50 -46.09
CA ALA A 2 -1.84 -50.88 -44.96
C ALA A 2 -0.97 -51.13 -43.71
N GLU A 3 -1.23 -50.62 -42.51
CA GLU A 3 -2.36 -49.91 -41.91
C GLU A 3 -1.90 -49.34 -40.55
N LEU A 4 -2.70 -48.41 -40.01
CA LEU A 4 -2.56 -47.79 -38.68
C LEU A 4 -3.08 -48.70 -37.53
N ARG A 5 -2.79 -48.26 -36.29
CA ARG A 5 -3.39 -48.57 -34.97
C ARG A 5 -2.62 -49.62 -34.15
N ASP A 6 -2.44 -49.51 -32.83
CA ASP A 6 -3.24 -48.84 -31.81
C ASP A 6 -2.42 -48.66 -30.51
N GLY A 7 -2.75 -47.65 -29.69
CA GLY A 7 -2.56 -47.73 -28.23
C GLY A 7 -1.44 -46.93 -27.55
N GLU A 8 -1.51 -45.60 -27.56
CA GLU A 8 -1.14 -44.84 -26.35
C GLU A 8 -2.40 -44.20 -25.74
N ARG A 9 -2.85 -44.84 -24.65
CA ARG A 9 -3.88 -44.32 -23.76
C ARG A 9 -3.42 -42.99 -23.20
N GLY A 10 -4.32 -41.99 -23.30
CA GLY A 10 -4.07 -40.63 -22.86
C GLY A 10 -3.83 -40.50 -21.37
N TYR A 11 -3.21 -39.37 -21.02
CA TYR A 11 -3.40 -38.73 -19.74
C TYR A 11 -4.22 -37.46 -19.97
N ALA A 12 -5.38 -37.45 -19.31
CA ALA A 12 -6.26 -36.30 -19.18
C ALA A 12 -5.48 -35.12 -18.57
N ALA A 13 -5.78 -33.92 -19.05
CA ALA A 13 -5.27 -32.69 -18.48
C ALA A 13 -5.69 -32.57 -17.01
N ASP A 14 -4.71 -32.28 -16.15
CA ASP A 14 -4.89 -31.94 -14.74
C ASP A 14 -5.68 -30.61 -14.63
N PRO A 15 -6.90 -30.62 -14.03
CA PRO A 15 -7.72 -29.42 -13.85
C PRO A 15 -7.04 -28.32 -13.02
N ASP A 16 -5.99 -28.64 -12.23
CA ASP A 16 -5.29 -27.67 -11.38
C ASP A 16 -4.24 -26.82 -12.13
N ALA A 17 -3.89 -27.19 -13.38
CA ALA A 17 -2.98 -26.39 -14.20
C ALA A 17 -3.64 -25.10 -14.74
N ILE A 18 -4.97 -25.09 -14.87
CA ILE A 18 -5.75 -23.92 -15.34
C ILE A 18 -5.98 -22.91 -14.20
N LYS A 19 -5.91 -23.34 -12.93
CA LYS A 19 -6.02 -22.47 -11.75
C LYS A 19 -4.79 -21.61 -11.46
N LYS A 20 -3.68 -21.79 -12.18
CA LYS A 20 -2.41 -21.12 -11.90
C LYS A 20 -2.01 -20.02 -12.89
N ALA A 21 -2.92 -19.64 -13.80
CA ALA A 21 -2.67 -18.61 -14.79
C ALA A 21 -3.88 -17.70 -15.01
N GLY A 22 -3.92 -16.58 -14.28
CA GLY A 22 -4.69 -15.40 -14.61
C GLY A 22 -4.42 -14.34 -13.55
N GLY A 23 -3.92 -13.14 -13.83
CA GLY A 23 -3.65 -12.39 -15.06
C GLY A 23 -3.54 -10.94 -14.56
N VAL A 24 -2.39 -10.27 -14.59
CA VAL A 24 -1.93 -9.44 -15.71
C VAL A 24 -0.40 -9.52 -15.81
N ALA A 25 0.09 -10.68 -16.23
CA ALA A 25 1.40 -10.84 -16.90
C ALA A 25 1.21 -11.36 -18.34
N LEU A 26 -0.05 -11.55 -18.77
CA LEU A 26 -0.39 -12.31 -19.97
C LEU A 26 -0.05 -11.55 -21.27
N GLU A 27 -0.13 -10.22 -21.26
CA GLU A 27 0.26 -9.37 -22.40
C GLU A 27 1.79 -9.31 -22.56
N ILE A 28 2.53 -9.12 -21.46
CA ILE A 28 4.01 -9.04 -21.47
C ILE A 28 4.64 -10.41 -21.77
N ARG A 29 4.06 -11.50 -21.24
CA ARG A 29 4.53 -12.87 -21.50
C ARG A 29 4.26 -13.31 -22.95
N ARG A 30 3.20 -12.81 -23.59
CA ARG A 30 2.92 -13.08 -25.02
C ARG A 30 3.95 -12.37 -25.91
N ALA A 31 4.36 -11.15 -25.55
CA ALA A 31 5.41 -10.42 -26.26
C ALA A 31 6.78 -11.12 -26.17
N LEU A 32 7.12 -11.69 -25.00
CA LEU A 32 8.41 -12.39 -24.79
C LEU A 32 8.49 -13.79 -25.45
N LEU A 33 7.37 -14.53 -25.58
CA LEU A 33 7.37 -15.84 -26.26
C LEU A 33 7.44 -15.74 -27.79
N THR A 34 7.04 -14.61 -28.39
CA THR A 34 7.27 -14.35 -29.83
C THR A 34 8.72 -13.95 -30.16
N ALA A 35 9.54 -13.61 -29.16
CA ALA A 35 10.90 -13.13 -29.36
C ALA A 35 12.00 -14.17 -29.09
N ALA A 36 11.63 -15.41 -28.75
CA ALA A 36 12.59 -16.47 -28.41
C ALA A 36 12.27 -17.79 -29.14
N GLU A 37 12.38 -17.78 -30.47
CA GLU A 37 12.75 -18.99 -31.20
C GLU A 37 14.28 -19.01 -31.39
N PRO A 38 15.01 -19.88 -30.68
CA PRO A 38 16.25 -20.42 -31.20
C PRO A 38 15.96 -21.83 -31.72
N THR A 39 16.00 -21.94 -33.04
CA THR A 39 16.43 -23.17 -33.71
C THR A 39 17.57 -23.85 -32.95
N CYS A 40 17.35 -25.12 -32.60
CA CYS A 40 18.35 -26.15 -32.31
C CYS A 40 19.37 -25.90 -31.16
N CYS A 41 19.25 -26.77 -30.16
CA CYS A 41 20.34 -27.54 -29.58
C CYS A 41 21.31 -26.83 -28.61
N ARG A 42 21.01 -26.87 -27.29
CA ARG A 42 21.97 -27.33 -26.25
C ARG A 42 21.33 -27.40 -24.86
N SER A 43 21.67 -28.49 -24.16
CA SER A 43 21.29 -28.87 -22.79
C SER A 43 22.02 -28.04 -21.71
N GLY A 44 21.30 -27.54 -20.70
CA GLY A 44 21.83 -26.93 -19.47
C GLY A 44 20.78 -26.91 -18.32
N PRO A 45 21.17 -26.79 -17.04
CA PRO A 45 20.36 -27.19 -15.88
C PRO A 45 19.29 -26.15 -15.50
N VAL A 46 18.01 -26.55 -15.56
CA VAL A 46 16.81 -25.71 -15.38
C VAL A 46 16.38 -25.57 -13.90
N ARG A 47 17.32 -25.35 -12.97
CA ARG A 47 16.97 -25.17 -11.53
C ARG A 47 17.60 -23.98 -10.80
N GLY A 48 18.55 -23.26 -11.40
CA GLY A 48 19.11 -22.03 -10.81
C GLY A 48 18.37 -20.75 -11.25
N ASN A 49 17.54 -20.86 -12.28
CA ASN A 49 17.13 -19.75 -13.13
C ASN A 49 15.83 -19.07 -12.71
N LEU A 50 14.95 -19.67 -11.89
CA LEU A 50 13.67 -19.04 -11.54
C LEU A 50 13.80 -18.04 -10.38
N THR A 51 14.50 -18.42 -9.31
CA THR A 51 14.78 -17.53 -8.17
C THR A 51 15.72 -16.41 -8.59
N GLU A 52 16.73 -16.73 -9.40
CA GLU A 52 17.66 -15.75 -9.94
C GLU A 52 16.96 -14.81 -10.93
N ALA A 53 16.07 -15.32 -11.81
CA ALA A 53 15.24 -14.44 -12.64
C ALA A 53 14.26 -13.61 -11.81
N HIS A 54 13.69 -14.15 -10.73
CA HIS A 54 12.82 -13.39 -9.84
C HIS A 54 13.60 -12.26 -9.15
N THR A 55 14.76 -12.56 -8.58
CA THR A 55 15.66 -11.55 -8.00
C THR A 55 16.08 -10.52 -9.05
N GLN A 56 16.47 -10.93 -10.25
CA GLN A 56 16.85 -10.02 -11.34
C GLN A 56 15.68 -9.15 -11.81
N ILE A 57 14.45 -9.67 -11.80
CA ILE A 57 13.24 -8.89 -12.10
C ILE A 57 12.99 -7.89 -10.97
N GLN A 58 13.09 -8.30 -9.70
CA GLN A 58 12.92 -7.39 -8.56
C GLN A 58 14.02 -6.32 -8.52
N ASP A 59 15.24 -6.67 -8.88
CA ASP A 59 16.36 -5.74 -8.98
C ASP A 59 16.20 -4.78 -10.17
N ALA A 60 15.70 -5.28 -11.31
CA ALA A 60 15.39 -4.44 -12.46
C ALA A 60 14.23 -3.47 -12.18
N LEU A 61 13.18 -3.92 -11.46
CA LEU A 61 12.11 -3.06 -10.96
C LEU A 61 12.67 -2.00 -10.00
N ARG A 62 13.49 -2.40 -9.02
CA ARG A 62 14.19 -1.44 -8.12
C ARG A 62 15.09 -0.46 -8.88
N MET A 63 15.70 -0.87 -9.99
CA MET A 63 16.53 0.02 -10.81
C MET A 63 15.70 0.99 -11.64
N ASP A 64 14.53 0.57 -12.13
CA ASP A 64 13.55 1.44 -12.79
C ASP A 64 12.98 2.44 -11.77
N ASP A 65 12.69 1.99 -10.55
CA ASP A 65 12.26 2.83 -9.42
C ASP A 65 13.32 3.88 -9.06
N LYS A 66 14.62 3.53 -9.08
CA LYS A 66 15.75 4.46 -8.89
C LYS A 66 15.99 5.40 -10.08
N ALA A 67 15.59 5.00 -11.29
CA ALA A 67 15.60 5.88 -12.44
C ALA A 67 14.46 6.91 -12.35
N ASP A 68 13.30 6.50 -11.83
CA ASP A 68 12.14 7.34 -11.51
C ASP A 68 12.34 8.19 -10.24
N GLU A 69 13.26 7.84 -9.34
CA GLU A 69 13.74 8.74 -8.28
C GLU A 69 14.43 10.00 -8.83
N ARG A 70 14.83 10.05 -10.10
CA ARG A 70 15.23 11.31 -10.77
C ARG A 70 14.04 12.18 -11.18
N ILE A 71 12.82 11.63 -11.11
CA ILE A 71 11.53 12.34 -11.06
C ILE A 71 11.18 12.66 -9.58
N ALA A 72 12.15 12.64 -8.67
CA ALA A 72 12.02 13.42 -7.44
C ALA A 72 11.84 14.87 -7.87
N TRP A 73 10.67 15.44 -7.56
CA TRP A 73 10.44 16.86 -7.70
C TRP A 73 11.57 17.58 -6.96
N ASP A 74 12.37 18.36 -7.68
CA ASP A 74 13.41 19.18 -7.09
C ASP A 74 12.74 20.33 -6.32
N LEU A 75 12.26 19.98 -5.12
CA LEU A 75 11.48 20.80 -4.18
C LEU A 75 12.38 21.69 -3.33
N LYS A 76 13.70 21.49 -3.41
CA LYS A 76 14.68 22.21 -2.59
C LYS A 76 15.22 23.47 -3.28
N ASP A 77 15.07 23.62 -4.60
CA ASP A 77 15.78 24.64 -5.38
C ASP A 77 14.90 25.81 -5.91
N ASP A 78 13.67 26.00 -5.42
CA ASP A 78 12.76 27.04 -5.92
C ASP A 78 12.22 28.03 -4.88
N GLY A 79 12.81 28.07 -3.69
CA GLY A 79 12.38 28.96 -2.61
C GLY A 79 11.04 28.59 -1.95
N GLY A 80 10.53 27.37 -2.15
CA GLY A 80 9.33 26.85 -1.47
C GLY A 80 8.07 26.84 -2.33
N THR A 81 8.13 27.36 -3.56
CA THR A 81 6.96 27.53 -4.44
C THR A 81 6.31 26.20 -4.84
N ARG A 82 7.11 25.18 -5.18
CA ARG A 82 6.64 23.82 -5.50
C ARG A 82 6.19 23.05 -4.27
N ARG A 83 6.78 23.35 -3.10
CA ARG A 83 6.34 22.77 -1.81
C ARG A 83 4.94 23.25 -1.46
N ASP A 84 4.69 24.54 -1.58
CA ASP A 84 3.38 25.14 -1.34
C ASP A 84 2.36 24.63 -2.36
N ALA A 85 2.73 24.55 -3.64
CA ALA A 85 1.87 23.98 -4.68
C ALA A 85 1.51 22.51 -4.46
N PHE A 86 2.47 21.67 -4.04
CA PHE A 86 2.20 20.26 -3.70
C PHE A 86 1.23 20.15 -2.52
N ASN A 87 1.50 20.90 -1.44
CA ASN A 87 0.65 20.93 -0.26
C ASN A 87 -0.74 21.47 -0.58
N ASP A 88 -0.86 22.49 -1.43
CA ASP A 88 -2.16 23.05 -1.84
C ASP A 88 -2.98 22.03 -2.63
N VAL A 89 -2.35 21.27 -3.52
CA VAL A 89 -3.04 20.21 -4.28
C VAL A 89 -3.53 19.10 -3.36
N VAL A 90 -2.68 18.62 -2.44
CA VAL A 90 -3.04 17.51 -1.54
C VAL A 90 -4.02 17.94 -0.44
N HIS A 91 -3.89 19.17 0.08
CA HIS A 91 -4.75 19.71 1.12
C HIS A 91 -5.94 20.52 0.60
N ARG A 92 -6.14 20.59 -0.71
CA ARG A 92 -7.20 21.41 -1.35
C ARG A 92 -7.16 22.86 -0.85
N GLY A 93 -5.96 23.43 -0.81
CA GLY A 93 -5.69 24.84 -0.47
C GLY A 93 -5.52 25.16 1.02
N ARG A 94 -5.73 24.20 1.96
CA ARG A 94 -5.37 24.44 3.36
C ARG A 94 -5.12 23.16 4.15
N ARG A 95 -3.94 23.09 4.76
CA ARG A 95 -3.59 22.07 5.75
C ARG A 95 -4.46 22.17 7.02
N LYS A 96 -4.96 21.02 7.50
CA LYS A 96 -5.66 20.94 8.79
C LYS A 96 -4.66 21.08 9.95
N SER A 97 -5.05 21.83 10.97
CA SER A 97 -4.28 21.92 12.22
C SER A 97 -4.41 20.62 13.02
N PRO A 98 -3.45 20.29 13.90
CA PRO A 98 -3.55 19.10 14.76
C PRO A 98 -4.87 19.01 15.53
N LYS A 99 -5.38 20.15 16.03
CA LYS A 99 -6.68 20.21 16.72
C LYS A 99 -7.86 19.86 15.81
N GLU A 100 -7.82 20.25 14.54
CA GLU A 100 -8.86 19.86 13.57
C GLU A 100 -8.77 18.38 13.25
N ILE A 101 -7.55 17.83 13.12
CA ILE A 101 -7.34 16.40 12.84
C ILE A 101 -7.88 15.56 14.01
N LEU A 102 -7.47 15.87 15.24
CA LEU A 102 -7.95 15.18 16.45
C LEU A 102 -9.47 15.27 16.62
N ARG A 103 -10.14 16.27 16.05
CA ARG A 103 -11.60 16.40 16.11
C ARG A 103 -12.31 15.60 15.02
N GLU A 104 -11.71 15.50 13.84
CA GLU A 104 -12.40 15.02 12.63
C GLU A 104 -12.04 13.57 12.27
N TYR A 105 -10.88 13.09 12.71
CA TYR A 105 -10.32 11.78 12.34
C TYR A 105 -10.33 10.87 13.55
N GLN A 106 -11.49 10.60 14.13
CA GLN A 106 -11.61 9.62 15.20
C GLN A 106 -12.85 8.79 14.96
N VAL A 107 -12.77 7.49 15.18
CA VAL A 107 -13.87 6.54 14.98
C VAL A 107 -14.13 5.72 16.24
N THR A 108 -15.31 5.13 16.34
CA THR A 108 -15.57 4.15 17.40
C THR A 108 -14.90 2.83 17.06
N ASP A 109 -14.39 2.12 18.06
CA ASP A 109 -13.87 0.76 17.91
C ASP A 109 -14.93 -0.15 17.25
N ASP A 110 -14.52 -1.21 16.55
CA ASP A 110 -15.48 -2.13 15.93
C ASP A 110 -16.26 -2.84 17.05
N PRO A 111 -17.60 -2.67 17.14
CA PRO A 111 -18.38 -3.26 18.22
C PRO A 111 -18.39 -4.79 18.19
N ARG A 112 -17.98 -5.41 17.08
CA ARG A 112 -17.83 -6.87 16.93
C ARG A 112 -16.42 -7.35 17.28
N GLY A 113 -15.48 -6.43 17.48
CA GLY A 113 -14.10 -6.72 17.85
C GLY A 113 -13.26 -7.23 16.69
N VAL A 114 -12.38 -8.17 17.00
CA VAL A 114 -11.36 -8.73 16.09
C VAL A 114 -11.63 -10.20 15.79
N THR A 115 -11.15 -10.65 14.64
CA THR A 115 -11.27 -12.00 14.09
C THR A 115 -9.90 -12.49 13.62
N ASP A 116 -9.72 -13.82 13.52
CA ASP A 116 -8.52 -14.41 12.93
C ASP A 116 -8.76 -14.64 11.44
N TYR A 117 -8.04 -13.90 10.61
CA TYR A 117 -8.07 -14.02 9.17
C TYR A 117 -6.74 -14.56 8.66
N PHE A 118 -6.69 -15.86 8.38
CA PHE A 118 -5.48 -16.57 7.96
C PHE A 118 -4.29 -16.41 8.93
N GLY A 119 -4.54 -16.39 10.24
CA GLY A 119 -3.50 -16.23 11.27
C GLY A 119 -3.11 -14.79 11.59
N GLU A 120 -3.79 -13.80 10.98
CA GLU A 120 -3.67 -12.39 11.34
C GLU A 120 -4.91 -11.93 12.11
N GLN A 121 -4.73 -11.20 13.21
CA GLN A 121 -5.84 -10.52 13.88
C GLN A 121 -6.19 -9.24 13.11
N ILE A 122 -7.42 -9.18 12.62
CA ILE A 122 -7.99 -8.01 11.95
C ILE A 122 -9.34 -7.66 12.58
N THR A 123 -9.86 -6.46 12.34
CA THR A 123 -11.23 -6.11 12.75
C THR A 123 -12.26 -6.91 11.96
N GLN A 124 -13.45 -7.11 12.53
CA GLN A 124 -14.55 -7.77 11.81
C GLN A 124 -14.94 -6.98 10.54
N GLY A 125 -14.88 -5.64 10.58
CA GLY A 125 -15.10 -4.79 9.42
C GLY A 125 -14.11 -5.04 8.27
N GLU A 126 -12.83 -5.28 8.57
CA GLU A 126 -11.85 -5.67 7.56
C GLU A 126 -12.18 -7.03 6.94
N GLU A 127 -12.53 -8.04 7.77
CA GLU A 127 -12.88 -9.38 7.27
C GLU A 127 -14.07 -9.33 6.30
N ASN A 128 -15.09 -8.52 6.60
CA ASN A 128 -16.26 -8.37 5.74
C ASN A 128 -15.87 -7.84 4.35
N LEU A 129 -15.05 -6.79 4.30
CA LEU A 129 -14.56 -6.21 3.04
C LEU A 129 -13.66 -7.17 2.27
N LEU A 130 -12.77 -7.90 2.96
CA LEU A 130 -11.89 -8.86 2.32
C LEU A 130 -12.65 -10.07 1.80
N SER A 131 -13.68 -10.54 2.52
CA SER A 131 -14.46 -11.71 2.13
C SER A 131 -15.13 -11.55 0.78
N ASP A 132 -15.58 -10.33 0.47
CA ASP A 132 -16.24 -9.96 -0.79
C ASP A 132 -15.29 -9.89 -2.00
N LEU A 133 -13.98 -9.80 -1.77
CA LEU A 133 -12.99 -9.78 -2.85
C LEU A 133 -12.86 -11.15 -3.54
N SER A 134 -12.68 -11.13 -4.87
CA SER A 134 -12.28 -12.31 -5.63
C SER A 134 -10.87 -12.80 -5.22
N LEU A 135 -10.51 -14.02 -5.61
CA LEU A 135 -9.17 -14.57 -5.30
C LEU A 135 -8.03 -13.73 -5.90
N VAL A 136 -8.26 -13.13 -7.07
CA VAL A 136 -7.27 -12.24 -7.72
C VAL A 136 -7.14 -10.96 -6.90
N GLU A 137 -8.25 -10.34 -6.51
CA GLU A 137 -8.24 -9.13 -5.69
C GLU A 137 -7.64 -9.35 -4.30
N LYS A 138 -7.87 -10.51 -3.68
CA LYS A 138 -7.20 -10.89 -2.43
C LYS A 138 -5.69 -11.02 -2.60
N SER A 139 -5.24 -11.57 -3.74
CA SER A 139 -3.82 -11.62 -4.08
C SER A 139 -3.25 -10.21 -4.24
N ASP A 140 -3.93 -9.34 -4.99
CA ASP A 140 -3.48 -7.97 -5.20
C ASP A 140 -3.43 -7.19 -3.88
N PHE A 141 -4.43 -7.36 -3.01
CA PHE A 141 -4.46 -6.74 -1.70
C PHE A 141 -3.27 -7.17 -0.84
N LYS A 142 -2.94 -8.47 -0.86
CA LYS A 142 -1.76 -8.99 -0.16
C LYS A 142 -0.46 -8.40 -0.71
N ASP A 143 -0.29 -8.37 -2.03
CA ASP A 143 0.89 -7.78 -2.68
C ASP A 143 1.03 -6.29 -2.36
N ILE A 144 -0.09 -5.56 -2.28
CA ILE A 144 -0.16 -4.16 -1.88
C ILE A 144 0.31 -3.98 -0.42
N LYS A 145 -0.17 -4.82 0.50
CA LYS A 145 0.24 -4.79 1.92
C LYS A 145 1.74 -5.06 2.07
N GLU A 146 2.25 -6.09 1.40
CA GLU A 146 3.68 -6.45 1.43
C GLU A 146 4.54 -5.34 0.84
N ARG A 147 4.16 -4.76 -0.30
CA ARG A 147 4.89 -3.65 -0.92
C ARG A 147 4.94 -2.41 -0.03
N ALA A 148 3.83 -2.05 0.61
CA ALA A 148 3.81 -0.90 1.50
C ALA A 148 4.76 -1.07 2.70
N TRP A 149 4.83 -2.29 3.25
CA TRP A 149 5.74 -2.66 4.33
C TRP A 149 7.22 -2.66 3.89
N GLU A 150 7.53 -3.17 2.71
CA GLU A 150 8.91 -3.18 2.19
C GLU A 150 9.41 -1.76 1.89
N GLU A 151 8.58 -0.92 1.25
CA GLU A 151 8.96 0.46 0.92
C GLU A 151 9.11 1.34 2.17
N CYS A 152 8.28 1.15 3.21
CA CYS A 152 8.42 1.95 4.43
C CYS A 152 9.74 1.66 5.15
N GLN A 153 10.10 0.37 5.29
CA GLN A 153 11.38 -0.03 5.90
C GLN A 153 12.58 0.42 5.07
N ALA A 154 12.49 0.33 3.74
CA ALA A 154 13.58 0.74 2.87
C ALA A 154 13.85 2.25 2.94
N ARG A 155 12.80 3.07 3.07
CA ARG A 155 12.89 4.54 3.07
C ARG A 155 13.12 5.14 4.46
N PHE A 156 12.68 4.47 5.52
CA PHE A 156 12.75 4.94 6.90
C PHE A 156 13.28 3.82 7.83
N PRO A 157 14.51 3.32 7.65
CA PRO A 157 15.03 2.15 8.35
C PRO A 157 15.31 2.37 9.86
N GLU A 158 15.37 3.62 10.31
CA GLU A 158 15.68 4.00 11.71
C GLU A 158 14.44 4.50 12.47
N ASP A 159 13.25 4.34 11.88
CA ASP A 159 11.99 4.87 12.37
C ASP A 159 10.99 3.72 12.61
N ASP A 160 9.94 3.94 13.39
CA ASP A 160 8.97 2.92 13.77
C ASP A 160 7.52 3.46 13.78
N ASN A 161 6.62 2.77 14.50
CA ASN A 161 5.22 3.18 14.62
C ASN A 161 5.11 4.58 15.24
N ASP A 162 4.04 5.31 14.93
CA ASP A 162 3.81 6.70 15.33
C ASP A 162 4.73 7.74 14.63
N GLY A 163 5.74 7.30 13.89
CA GLY A 163 6.76 8.13 13.23
C GLY A 163 6.62 8.24 11.71
N HIS A 164 7.70 8.62 11.03
CA HIS A 164 7.67 8.88 9.58
C HIS A 164 7.51 7.60 8.77
N MET A 165 8.08 6.48 9.25
CA MET A 165 7.88 5.16 8.63
C MET A 165 6.39 4.81 8.60
N ASP A 166 5.70 5.03 9.71
CA ASP A 166 4.30 4.72 9.88
C ASP A 166 3.40 5.61 9.02
N ALA A 167 3.65 6.93 9.06
CA ALA A 167 2.96 7.89 8.21
C ALA A 167 3.12 7.56 6.72
N PHE A 168 4.32 7.14 6.29
CA PHE A 168 4.55 6.67 4.93
C PHE A 168 3.75 5.40 4.63
N ARG A 169 3.83 4.39 5.50
CA ARG A 169 3.17 3.09 5.33
C ARG A 169 1.67 3.25 5.15
N HIS A 170 1.03 4.01 6.03
CA HIS A 170 -0.42 4.29 6.00
C HIS A 170 -0.84 5.02 4.72
N ALA A 171 -0.11 6.09 4.36
CA ALA A 171 -0.39 6.85 3.15
C ALA A 171 -0.17 6.01 1.88
N TYR A 172 0.92 5.25 1.79
CA TYR A 172 1.24 4.48 0.59
C TYR A 172 0.32 3.28 0.40
N TRP A 173 0.01 2.58 1.48
CA TRP A 173 -0.99 1.52 1.44
C TRP A 173 -2.35 2.04 0.93
N ASN A 174 -2.82 3.18 1.44
CA ASN A 174 -4.06 3.80 0.99
C ASN A 174 -4.00 4.30 -0.46
N ALA A 175 -2.84 4.78 -0.92
CA ALA A 175 -2.66 5.19 -2.30
C ALA A 175 -2.77 3.99 -3.27
N LEU A 176 -2.10 2.88 -2.96
CA LEU A 176 -2.18 1.66 -3.75
C LEU A 176 -3.58 1.04 -3.74
N MET A 177 -4.23 0.96 -2.57
CA MET A 177 -5.62 0.52 -2.47
C MET A 177 -6.56 1.42 -3.26
N THR A 178 -6.34 2.74 -3.26
CA THR A 178 -7.15 3.68 -4.05
C THR A 178 -7.03 3.43 -5.55
N GLN A 179 -5.81 3.21 -6.06
CA GLN A 179 -5.63 2.89 -7.48
C GLN A 179 -6.25 1.53 -7.85
N ARG A 180 -6.22 0.55 -6.94
CA ARG A 180 -6.69 -0.81 -7.23
C ARG A 180 -8.20 -1.01 -7.04
N PHE A 181 -8.74 -0.53 -5.92
CA PHE A 181 -10.10 -0.81 -5.45
C PHE A 181 -11.00 0.44 -5.43
N GLY A 182 -10.44 1.62 -5.72
CA GLY A 182 -11.15 2.90 -5.67
C GLY A 182 -11.04 3.59 -4.30
N PRO A 183 -11.24 4.92 -4.26
CA PRO A 183 -11.05 5.71 -3.05
C PRO A 183 -12.08 5.38 -1.96
N GLU A 184 -13.32 5.05 -2.31
CA GLU A 184 -14.36 4.71 -1.35
C GLU A 184 -14.04 3.39 -0.62
N TRP A 185 -13.62 2.36 -1.36
CA TRP A 185 -13.23 1.08 -0.76
C TRP A 185 -11.99 1.24 0.11
N ALA A 186 -10.98 2.00 -0.35
CA ALA A 186 -9.78 2.29 0.43
C ALA A 186 -10.09 3.05 1.73
N GLU A 187 -11.05 3.99 1.70
CA GLU A 187 -11.51 4.68 2.91
C GLU A 187 -12.21 3.73 3.88
N GLN A 188 -13.11 2.86 3.39
CA GLN A 188 -13.81 1.89 4.24
C GLN A 188 -12.82 0.91 4.88
N TYR A 189 -11.89 0.36 4.09
CA TYR A 189 -10.90 -0.58 4.58
C TYR A 189 -9.96 0.08 5.59
N GLY A 190 -9.36 1.22 5.23
CA GLY A 190 -8.47 1.96 6.14
C GLY A 190 -9.18 2.38 7.41
N THR A 191 -10.45 2.81 7.32
CA THR A 191 -11.25 3.12 8.51
C THR A 191 -11.48 1.89 9.38
N ALA A 192 -11.85 0.75 8.79
CA ALA A 192 -12.03 -0.49 9.54
C ALA A 192 -10.73 -0.91 10.24
N HIS A 193 -9.59 -0.78 9.57
CA HIS A 193 -8.27 -1.07 10.14
C HIS A 193 -7.97 -0.25 11.41
N GLU A 194 -8.31 1.05 11.42
CA GLU A 194 -8.04 1.89 12.59
C GLU A 194 -9.00 1.66 13.77
N ARG A 195 -10.08 0.88 13.58
CA ARG A 195 -11.07 0.55 14.63
C ARG A 195 -10.62 -0.59 15.57
N LEU A 196 -9.33 -0.92 15.57
CA LEU A 196 -8.76 -1.92 16.48
C LEU A 196 -8.97 -1.50 17.94
N PRO A 197 -9.51 -2.41 18.81
CA PRO A 197 -9.77 -2.08 20.19
C PRO A 197 -8.53 -1.61 20.95
N GLY A 198 -8.68 -0.49 21.67
CA GLY A 198 -7.61 0.04 22.52
C GLY A 198 -6.53 0.85 21.80
N ASN A 199 -6.71 1.20 20.53
CA ASN A 199 -5.84 2.16 19.85
C ASN A 199 -6.02 3.56 20.47
N PRO A 200 -4.95 4.23 20.94
CA PRO A 200 -5.06 5.61 21.42
C PRO A 200 -5.64 6.53 20.35
N LYS A 201 -6.66 7.32 20.71
CA LYS A 201 -7.43 8.15 19.76
C LYS A 201 -6.60 9.19 19.01
N ASP A 202 -5.47 9.61 19.55
CA ASP A 202 -4.58 10.54 18.86
C ASP A 202 -3.76 9.84 17.76
N ARG A 203 -3.42 8.55 17.92
CA ARG A 203 -2.81 7.73 16.88
C ARG A 203 -3.79 7.36 15.80
N GLU A 204 -4.97 6.88 16.20
CA GLU A 204 -6.08 6.62 15.27
C GLU A 204 -6.30 7.83 14.35
N ALA A 205 -6.24 9.05 14.91
CA ALA A 205 -6.36 10.28 14.13
C ALA A 205 -5.17 10.56 13.20
N MET A 206 -3.96 10.27 13.64
CA MET A 206 -2.76 10.33 12.80
C MET A 206 -2.91 9.40 11.60
N ASP A 207 -3.25 8.14 11.85
CA ASP A 207 -3.35 7.08 10.84
C ASP A 207 -4.48 7.36 9.86
N LEU A 208 -5.68 7.68 10.33
CA LEU A 208 -6.81 8.05 9.48
C LEU A 208 -6.52 9.27 8.59
N TYR A 209 -5.80 10.26 9.12
CA TYR A 209 -5.41 11.44 8.33
C TYR A 209 -4.37 11.09 7.27
N ASN A 210 -3.34 10.33 7.63
CA ASN A 210 -2.30 9.88 6.72
C ASN A 210 -2.86 8.95 5.63
N ASN A 211 -3.82 8.09 6.00
CA ASN A 211 -4.61 7.28 5.08
C ASN A 211 -5.29 8.17 4.02
N GLU A 212 -5.98 9.24 4.44
CA GLU A 212 -6.63 10.16 3.49
C GLU A 212 -5.64 10.91 2.60
N VAL A 213 -4.50 11.36 3.15
CA VAL A 213 -3.42 11.98 2.36
C VAL A 213 -2.99 11.05 1.22
N GLY A 214 -2.80 9.76 1.52
CA GLY A 214 -2.52 8.71 0.54
C GLY A 214 -3.56 8.62 -0.57
N ARG A 215 -4.84 8.52 -0.20
CA ARG A 215 -5.96 8.46 -1.18
C ARG A 215 -5.99 9.68 -2.08
N ARG A 216 -5.79 10.89 -1.53
CA ARG A 216 -5.77 12.13 -2.30
C ARG A 216 -4.60 12.18 -3.28
N ILE A 217 -3.41 11.72 -2.88
CA ILE A 217 -2.25 11.64 -3.78
C ILE A 217 -2.56 10.69 -4.94
N ALA A 218 -3.10 9.50 -4.68
CA ALA A 218 -3.48 8.56 -5.73
C ALA A 218 -4.55 9.10 -6.68
N MET A 219 -5.60 9.76 -6.16
CA MET A 219 -6.64 10.39 -6.99
C MET A 219 -6.10 11.49 -7.91
N ASN A 220 -5.10 12.24 -7.46
CA ASN A 220 -4.45 13.29 -8.26
C ASN A 220 -3.42 12.72 -9.25
N ASN A 221 -3.03 11.44 -9.10
CA ASN A 221 -2.02 10.78 -9.92
C ASN A 221 -2.49 9.36 -10.30
N PRO A 222 -3.62 9.21 -11.04
CA PRO A 222 -4.27 7.92 -11.25
C PRO A 222 -3.48 6.95 -12.16
N THR A 223 -2.51 7.47 -12.92
CA THR A 223 -1.70 6.69 -13.87
C THR A 223 -0.28 6.45 -13.38
N ASP A 224 0.07 6.95 -12.19
CA ASP A 224 1.41 6.79 -11.65
C ASP A 224 1.71 5.33 -11.33
N THR A 225 2.96 4.93 -11.55
CA THR A 225 3.46 3.65 -11.09
C THR A 225 3.52 3.61 -9.56
N PRO A 226 3.56 2.41 -8.93
CA PRO A 226 3.77 2.30 -7.49
C PRO A 226 5.00 3.06 -6.99
N ALA A 227 6.11 3.06 -7.74
CA ALA A 227 7.33 3.76 -7.36
C ALA A 227 7.19 5.29 -7.45
N GLN A 228 6.49 5.79 -8.46
CA GLN A 228 6.16 7.22 -8.55
C GLN A 228 5.26 7.66 -7.40
N LEU A 229 4.27 6.84 -7.02
CA LEU A 229 3.46 7.08 -5.83
C LEU A 229 4.31 7.05 -4.55
N ALA A 230 5.19 6.06 -4.39
CA ALA A 230 6.10 5.98 -3.24
C ALA A 230 6.97 7.24 -3.12
N ALA A 231 7.55 7.72 -4.22
CA ALA A 231 8.35 8.95 -4.24
C ALA A 231 7.53 10.20 -3.85
N LYS A 232 6.29 10.32 -4.34
CA LYS A 232 5.38 11.42 -3.97
C LYS A 232 4.97 11.35 -2.51
N ILE A 233 4.74 10.17 -1.96
CA ILE A 233 4.36 9.99 -0.56
C ILE A 233 5.56 10.23 0.35
N GLN A 234 6.76 9.81 -0.03
CA GLN A 234 7.97 10.19 0.69
C GLN A 234 8.13 11.73 0.70
N SER A 235 7.86 12.40 -0.42
CA SER A 235 7.84 13.86 -0.47
C SER A 235 6.77 14.43 0.46
N ALA A 236 5.55 13.87 0.48
CA ALA A 236 4.48 14.27 1.39
C ALA A 236 4.90 14.16 2.86
N VAL A 237 5.64 13.11 3.23
CA VAL A 237 6.19 12.94 4.57
C VAL A 237 7.27 13.99 4.88
N GLN A 238 8.23 14.21 3.97
CA GLN A 238 9.32 15.17 4.19
C GLN A 238 8.87 16.64 4.17
N LEU A 239 7.79 16.95 3.46
CA LEU A 239 7.21 18.29 3.37
C LEU A 239 6.18 18.59 4.45
N GLY A 240 5.95 17.65 5.37
CA GLY A 240 4.99 17.83 6.42
C GLY A 240 3.56 17.68 5.94
N THR A 241 3.27 17.20 4.73
CA THR A 241 1.88 17.00 4.28
C THR A 241 1.16 15.99 5.19
N THR A 242 1.90 14.98 5.68
CA THR A 242 1.43 14.03 6.69
C THR A 242 1.62 14.56 8.13
N VAL A 243 1.18 13.78 9.11
CA VAL A 243 1.38 14.04 10.54
C VAL A 243 2.00 12.83 11.24
N VAL A 244 2.69 13.09 12.35
CA VAL A 244 3.36 12.10 13.22
C VAL A 244 3.15 12.49 14.67
N MET A 245 3.54 11.62 15.61
CA MET A 245 3.55 11.93 17.04
C MET A 245 4.93 12.43 17.48
N ASP A 246 5.00 13.58 18.15
CA ASP A 246 6.24 14.04 18.79
C ASP A 246 6.56 13.25 20.09
N ARG A 247 7.75 13.47 20.67
CA ARG A 247 8.19 12.79 21.92
C ARG A 247 7.31 13.09 23.12
N GLU A 248 6.61 14.21 23.08
CA GLU A 248 5.66 14.65 24.09
C GLU A 248 4.27 14.03 23.91
N GLY A 249 4.08 13.21 22.86
CA GLY A 249 2.85 12.52 22.55
C GLY A 249 1.80 13.44 21.93
N ASN A 250 2.20 14.53 21.28
CA ASN A 250 1.30 15.42 20.55
C ASN A 250 1.36 15.15 19.04
N LEU A 251 0.21 15.27 18.40
CA LEU A 251 0.11 15.23 16.94
C LEU A 251 0.74 16.48 16.33
N VAL A 252 1.72 16.30 15.45
CA VAL A 252 2.43 17.38 14.78
C VAL A 252 2.64 17.08 13.31
N ALA A 253 3.04 18.09 12.56
CA ALA A 253 3.47 17.91 11.19
C ALA A 253 4.74 17.05 11.10
N SER A 254 4.81 16.16 10.12
CA SER A 254 5.98 15.28 9.93
C SER A 254 7.27 16.04 9.69
N ASP A 255 7.26 17.22 9.08
CA ASP A 255 8.45 18.07 8.90
C ASP A 255 8.88 18.84 10.16
N LYS A 256 8.17 18.69 11.28
CA LYS A 256 8.51 19.31 12.58
C LYS A 256 9.20 18.36 13.53
N VAL A 257 9.35 17.11 13.13
CA VAL A 257 10.03 16.06 13.87
C VAL A 257 11.14 15.53 12.98
N GLU A 258 12.35 15.43 13.52
CA GLU A 258 13.45 14.76 12.82
C GLU A 258 13.15 13.26 12.73
N ILE A 259 13.55 12.60 11.64
CA ILE A 259 13.33 11.17 11.45
C ILE A 259 13.98 10.39 12.61
N GLY A 260 13.24 9.48 13.23
CA GLY A 260 13.68 8.71 14.41
C GLY A 260 13.61 9.47 15.74
N GLU A 261 13.19 10.74 15.74
CA GLU A 261 13.01 11.54 16.96
C GLU A 261 11.53 11.68 17.37
N HIS A 262 10.65 10.80 16.88
CA HIS A 262 9.22 10.77 17.24
C HIS A 262 8.99 10.14 18.64
N GLY A 263 7.76 10.26 19.14
CA GLY A 263 7.34 9.65 20.40
C GLY A 263 6.63 8.33 20.19
N HIS A 264 6.81 7.40 21.14
CA HIS A 264 6.07 6.13 21.12
C HIS A 264 4.82 6.19 22.01
N THR A 265 3.83 5.34 21.70
CA THR A 265 3.48 4.27 22.65
C THR A 265 2.81 4.74 23.94
N ASN A 266 3.66 5.04 24.90
CA ASN A 266 3.30 5.13 26.30
C ASN A 266 3.11 6.59 26.78
N ARG A 267 3.24 7.56 25.87
CA ARG A 267 3.11 9.01 26.18
C ARG A 267 2.00 9.71 25.42
N VAL A 268 1.36 9.03 24.46
CA VAL A 268 0.22 9.57 23.71
C VAL A 268 -0.93 9.84 24.66
N LYS A 269 -1.41 11.08 24.70
CA LYS A 269 -2.52 11.47 25.56
C LYS A 269 -3.80 10.92 24.93
N GLY A 270 -4.54 10.09 25.63
CA GLY A 270 -5.84 9.65 25.13
C GLY A 270 -6.80 10.84 25.02
N GLY A 271 -7.23 11.19 23.82
CA GLY A 271 -8.33 12.13 23.61
C GLY A 271 -9.63 11.64 24.25
N THR A 272 -10.44 12.56 24.79
CA THR A 272 -11.73 12.26 25.46
C THR A 272 -12.93 12.35 24.53
N HIS A 273 -12.72 12.53 23.22
CA HIS A 273 -13.81 12.59 22.24
C HIS A 273 -14.20 11.18 21.81
N GLU A 274 -15.49 10.86 21.94
CA GLU A 274 -16.04 9.69 21.27
C GLU A 274 -16.00 9.94 19.76
N GLY A 275 -15.25 9.10 19.04
CA GLY A 275 -15.14 9.16 17.58
C GLY A 275 -16.49 8.94 16.89
N ARG A 276 -16.56 9.26 15.60
CA ARG A 276 -17.77 8.99 14.81
C ARG A 276 -17.96 7.48 14.63
N ASP A 277 -19.19 6.99 14.65
CA ASP A 277 -19.47 5.63 14.18
C ASP A 277 -19.58 5.65 12.65
N PRO A 278 -18.64 5.04 11.90
CA PRO A 278 -18.72 4.99 10.44
C PRO A 278 -19.80 4.02 9.95
N GLY A 279 -20.46 3.27 10.83
CA GLY A 279 -21.38 2.19 10.47
C GLY A 279 -20.64 0.91 10.08
N ASP A 280 -21.39 -0.03 9.50
CA ASP A 280 -20.82 -1.27 8.98
C ASP A 280 -20.20 -1.03 7.60
N PRO A 281 -18.91 -1.37 7.40
CA PRO A 281 -18.38 -1.45 6.05
C PRO A 281 -19.13 -2.57 5.33
N GLY A 282 -19.73 -2.24 4.19
CA GLY A 282 -20.51 -3.16 3.38
C GLY A 282 -20.43 -2.74 1.92
N PRO A 283 -20.74 -3.64 0.99
CA PRO A 283 -20.73 -3.34 -0.44
C PRO A 283 -21.64 -2.13 -0.66
N GLY A 284 -21.06 -1.03 -1.14
CA GLY A 284 -21.80 0.17 -1.52
C GLY A 284 -22.96 -0.22 -2.43
N SER A 285 -24.14 0.32 -2.11
CA SER A 285 -25.35 0.18 -2.94
C SER A 285 -25.17 0.79 -4.33
#